data_AF-A0A1V6B5Y3-F1
#
_entry.id   AF-A0A1V6B5Y3-F1
#
_cell.length_a   1.000
_cell.length_b   1.000
_cell.length_c   1.000
_cell.angle_alpha   90.00
_cell.angle_beta   90.00
_cell.angle_gamma   90.00
#
_symmetry.space_group_name_H-M   'P 1'
#
loop_
_entity.id
_entity.type
_entity.pdbx_description
1 polymer ?
#
loop_
_entity_poly.entity_id
_entity_poly.type
_entity_poly.pdbx_seq_one_letter_code
_entity_poly.pdbx_strand_id
1 'polypeptide(L)'
;MTNNASILITGDFCPVNRTGELIRESRAASLLHDFLPAVKSAGLAVTNLECPLTDSELGIRKIGPLLKAPIDTAKVLSDWGFGLVTLANNHIMDYGIKGLSSTIRACDDYKIGHVGAGEDLSDAGKLYKCQLGNYRWTVLNYAENEFSTTHGNHPGANPLDIIENYRDIVKAKSVSDYVVVVVHGGHEMYNLPSPRIKSTLRFFADAGASAVIQHHAHCYSGYELYNDVPIFYGLGNFIFDIPAERNPIWNTGYAVELIPGSTLTFRVIPYEQSTSRAGVQLLAGDSMANFYRNLEFLNSVIADDNQLKMEFEKYCRRVEKMYRAFLEPHSLGLLHYLRHRHLFPSMLSKRKLRVYLNLYRCESHREVVIQLLNESVRRGNTP
;
A
#
# COMPACT_ATOMS: atom_id res chain seq x y z
N MET A 1 -24.79 -4.81 23.17
CA MET A 1 -23.66 -4.75 22.23
C MET A 1 -22.70 -3.72 22.78
N THR A 2 -21.51 -4.12 23.24
CA THR A 2 -20.47 -3.18 23.63
C THR A 2 -20.09 -2.38 22.39
N ASN A 3 -20.36 -1.08 22.41
CA ASN A 3 -20.10 -0.18 21.29
C ASN A 3 -18.57 0.00 21.18
N ASN A 4 -17.88 -0.95 20.53
CA ASN A 4 -16.43 -0.90 20.41
C ASN A 4 -16.05 0.33 19.56
N ALA A 5 -15.16 1.17 20.08
CA ALA A 5 -14.75 2.39 19.43
C ALA A 5 -13.44 2.23 18.62
N SER A 6 -12.88 1.01 18.56
CA SER A 6 -11.63 0.72 17.87
C SER A 6 -11.74 0.70 16.35
N ILE A 7 -10.61 0.96 15.69
CA ILE A 7 -10.42 0.73 14.25
C ILE A 7 -9.42 -0.41 14.06
N LEU A 8 -9.82 -1.50 13.41
CA LEU A 8 -8.92 -2.55 12.94
C LEU A 8 -8.47 -2.24 11.51
N ILE A 9 -7.18 -2.31 11.24
CA ILE A 9 -6.59 -2.08 9.91
C ILE A 9 -5.78 -3.31 9.53
N THR A 10 -6.13 -3.95 8.43
CA THR A 10 -5.42 -5.10 7.86
C THR A 10 -4.53 -4.68 6.70
N GLY A 11 -3.60 -5.56 6.32
CA GLY A 11 -2.71 -5.40 5.18
C GLY A 11 -3.37 -5.40 3.79
N ASP A 12 -2.53 -5.62 2.77
CA ASP A 12 -2.92 -5.55 1.36
C ASP A 12 -3.90 -6.67 0.97
N PHE A 13 -5.05 -6.29 0.43
CA PHE A 13 -6.12 -7.19 0.04
C PHE A 13 -6.33 -7.13 -1.47
N CYS A 14 -5.85 -8.16 -2.15
CA CYS A 14 -5.92 -8.37 -3.57
C CYS A 14 -6.26 -9.85 -3.82
N PRO A 15 -7.55 -10.24 -3.77
CA PRO A 15 -7.96 -11.64 -3.81
C PRO A 15 -7.92 -12.18 -5.25
N VAL A 16 -6.71 -12.50 -5.70
CA VAL A 16 -6.41 -13.10 -7.01
C VAL A 16 -6.24 -14.62 -6.91
N ASN A 17 -6.16 -15.29 -8.07
CA ASN A 17 -5.93 -16.73 -8.18
C ASN A 17 -6.92 -17.54 -7.32
N ARG A 18 -6.45 -18.46 -6.45
CA ARG A 18 -7.34 -19.37 -5.67
C ARG A 18 -8.36 -18.59 -4.84
N THR A 19 -7.95 -17.45 -4.26
CA THR A 19 -8.84 -16.64 -3.41
C THR A 19 -9.93 -15.96 -4.25
N GLY A 20 -9.58 -15.45 -5.43
CA GLY A 20 -10.55 -14.90 -6.39
C GLY A 20 -11.51 -15.96 -6.95
N GLU A 21 -11.02 -17.18 -7.19
CA GLU A 21 -11.86 -18.32 -7.60
C GLU A 21 -12.88 -18.68 -6.51
N LEU A 22 -12.45 -18.77 -5.25
CA LEU A 22 -13.36 -19.03 -4.12
C LEU A 22 -14.42 -17.93 -3.95
N ILE A 23 -14.10 -16.68 -4.27
CA ILE A 23 -15.09 -15.60 -4.30
C ILE A 23 -16.12 -15.83 -5.41
N ARG A 24 -15.69 -16.12 -6.65
CA ARG A 24 -16.61 -16.41 -7.77
C ARG A 24 -17.52 -17.61 -7.50
N GLU A 25 -17.00 -18.62 -6.78
CA GLU A 25 -17.76 -19.81 -6.39
C GLU A 25 -18.67 -19.59 -5.17
N SER A 26 -18.75 -18.36 -4.61
CA SER A 26 -19.48 -18.07 -3.36
C SER A 26 -19.00 -18.91 -2.15
N ARG A 27 -17.72 -19.26 -2.12
CA ARG A 27 -17.06 -20.06 -1.06
C ARG A 27 -16.10 -19.23 -0.21
N ALA A 28 -16.13 -17.91 -0.34
CA ALA A 28 -15.23 -17.01 0.37
C ALA A 28 -15.46 -16.97 1.89
N ALA A 29 -16.61 -17.41 2.41
CA ALA A 29 -16.87 -17.41 3.86
C ALA A 29 -15.78 -18.12 4.68
N SER A 30 -15.08 -19.10 4.09
CA SER A 30 -13.98 -19.81 4.74
C SER A 30 -12.62 -19.09 4.70
N LEU A 31 -12.45 -17.97 4.01
CA LEU A 31 -11.13 -17.36 3.83
C LEU A 31 -10.59 -16.65 5.07
N LEU A 32 -11.43 -16.30 6.05
CA LEU A 32 -10.95 -15.64 7.28
C LEU A 32 -10.67 -16.58 8.44
N HIS A 33 -10.89 -17.90 8.31
CA HIS A 33 -10.63 -18.93 9.34
C HIS A 33 -10.91 -18.44 10.77
N ASP A 34 -9.89 -18.35 11.61
CA ASP A 34 -9.92 -17.89 13.00
C ASP A 34 -9.67 -16.38 13.17
N PHE A 35 -9.46 -15.64 12.08
CA PHE A 35 -9.29 -14.19 12.06
C PHE A 35 -10.63 -13.43 12.05
N LEU A 36 -11.73 -14.04 11.56
CA LEU A 36 -13.06 -13.39 11.47
C LEU A 36 -13.52 -12.70 12.78
N PRO A 37 -13.32 -13.28 13.99
CA PRO A 37 -13.67 -12.60 15.24
C PRO A 37 -12.96 -11.26 15.45
N ALA A 38 -11.72 -11.10 14.98
CA ALA A 38 -11.01 -9.82 15.08
C ALA A 38 -11.72 -8.74 14.25
N VAL A 39 -12.15 -9.07 13.03
CA VAL A 39 -12.92 -8.17 12.15
C VAL A 39 -14.26 -7.81 12.79
N LYS A 40 -15.02 -8.81 13.25
CA LYS A 40 -16.37 -8.62 13.82
C LYS A 40 -16.40 -7.90 15.17
N SER A 41 -15.29 -7.91 15.91
CA SER A 41 -15.23 -7.26 17.23
C SER A 41 -14.85 -5.78 17.14
N ALA A 42 -14.21 -5.33 16.07
CA ALA A 42 -13.81 -3.93 15.88
C ALA A 42 -15.02 -3.00 15.67
N GLY A 43 -14.90 -1.74 16.06
CA GLY A 43 -15.89 -0.70 15.76
C GLY A 43 -15.98 -0.40 14.26
N LEU A 44 -14.82 -0.39 13.61
CA LEU A 44 -14.67 -0.31 12.15
C LEU A 44 -13.48 -1.17 11.73
N ALA A 45 -13.70 -2.08 10.78
CA ALA A 45 -12.61 -2.81 10.12
C ALA A 45 -12.30 -2.19 8.75
N VAL A 46 -11.02 -1.98 8.49
CA VAL A 46 -10.44 -1.32 7.32
C VAL A 46 -9.46 -2.27 6.64
N THR A 47 -9.48 -2.32 5.31
CA THR A 47 -8.48 -3.06 4.52
C THR A 47 -8.02 -2.24 3.30
N ASN A 48 -6.79 -2.46 2.84
CA ASN A 48 -6.31 -1.90 1.60
C ASN A 48 -6.79 -2.74 0.41
N LEU A 49 -7.82 -2.26 -0.30
CA LEU A 49 -8.32 -2.95 -1.50
C LEU A 49 -7.42 -2.60 -2.69
N GLU A 50 -6.42 -3.44 -2.90
CA GLU A 50 -5.29 -3.20 -3.79
C GLU A 50 -5.48 -3.75 -5.20
N CYS A 51 -6.73 -3.86 -5.65
CA CYS A 51 -7.04 -4.03 -7.06
C CYS A 51 -8.47 -3.58 -7.34
N PRO A 52 -8.78 -3.19 -8.58
CA PRO A 52 -10.14 -2.90 -8.97
C PRO A 52 -11.00 -4.15 -8.95
N LEU A 53 -12.25 -3.98 -8.51
CA LEU A 53 -13.31 -4.97 -8.61
C LEU A 53 -14.01 -4.79 -9.96
N THR A 54 -13.72 -5.66 -10.92
CA THR A 54 -14.20 -5.46 -12.30
C THR A 54 -14.22 -6.73 -13.13
N ASP A 55 -15.20 -6.80 -14.05
CA ASP A 55 -15.25 -7.81 -15.12
C ASP A 55 -14.65 -7.28 -16.45
N SER A 56 -14.05 -6.09 -16.44
CA SER A 56 -13.35 -5.57 -17.61
C SER A 56 -12.14 -6.42 -17.95
N GLU A 57 -11.96 -6.75 -19.23
CA GLU A 57 -10.74 -7.37 -19.77
C GLU A 57 -9.78 -6.34 -20.37
N LEU A 58 -10.18 -5.06 -20.42
CA LEU A 58 -9.38 -3.98 -20.99
C LEU A 58 -8.51 -3.34 -19.91
N GLY A 59 -7.31 -3.88 -19.73
CA GLY A 59 -6.28 -3.32 -18.87
C GLY A 59 -5.58 -2.11 -19.48
N ILE A 60 -5.03 -1.24 -18.64
CA ILE A 60 -4.22 -0.10 -19.07
C ILE A 60 -2.84 -0.56 -19.56
N ARG A 61 -2.17 0.30 -20.32
CA ARG A 61 -0.76 0.10 -20.65
C ARG A 61 0.10 0.65 -19.52
N LYS A 62 0.64 -0.23 -18.68
CA LYS A 62 1.58 0.13 -17.60
C LYS A 62 2.75 -0.86 -17.52
N ILE A 63 3.71 -0.53 -16.68
CA ILE A 63 4.75 -1.47 -16.23
C ILE A 63 4.27 -2.12 -14.92
N GLY A 64 4.55 -3.41 -14.75
CA GLY A 64 4.04 -4.21 -13.63
C GLY A 64 2.83 -5.07 -14.02
N PRO A 65 2.33 -5.93 -13.11
CA PRO A 65 1.19 -6.79 -13.38
C PRO A 65 -0.11 -5.96 -13.45
N LEU A 66 -1.09 -6.50 -14.19
CA LEU A 66 -2.47 -6.02 -14.16
C LEU A 66 -3.28 -6.91 -13.22
N LEU A 67 -3.80 -6.33 -12.14
CA LEU A 67 -4.53 -7.03 -11.09
C LEU A 67 -6.00 -6.60 -11.08
N LYS A 68 -6.88 -7.56 -10.86
CA LYS A 68 -8.31 -7.33 -10.61
C LYS A 68 -8.89 -8.46 -9.77
N ALA A 69 -9.99 -8.16 -9.09
CA ALA A 69 -10.79 -9.14 -8.37
C ALA A 69 -12.25 -9.14 -8.86
N PRO A 70 -13.03 -10.20 -8.59
CA PRO A 70 -14.45 -10.25 -8.91
C PRO A 70 -15.24 -9.12 -8.24
N ILE A 71 -16.30 -8.62 -8.88
CA ILE A 71 -17.18 -7.58 -8.31
C ILE A 71 -17.79 -8.03 -6.96
N ASP A 72 -18.14 -9.31 -6.84
CA ASP A 72 -18.69 -9.92 -5.62
C ASP A 72 -17.76 -9.84 -4.40
N THR A 73 -16.50 -9.47 -4.59
CA THR A 73 -15.56 -9.21 -3.50
C THR A 73 -16.09 -8.15 -2.51
N ALA A 74 -16.79 -7.13 -3.00
CA ALA A 74 -17.40 -6.13 -2.13
C ALA A 74 -18.46 -6.75 -1.20
N LYS A 75 -19.27 -7.68 -1.70
CA LYS A 75 -20.20 -8.44 -0.87
C LYS A 75 -19.47 -9.21 0.22
N VAL A 76 -18.39 -9.90 -0.14
CA VAL A 76 -17.59 -10.73 0.77
C VAL A 76 -16.99 -9.88 1.89
N LEU A 77 -16.43 -8.71 1.57
CA LEU A 77 -15.91 -7.76 2.56
C LEU A 77 -17.01 -7.31 3.53
N SER A 78 -18.20 -6.98 3.01
CA SER A 78 -19.37 -6.57 3.81
C SER A 78 -19.83 -7.71 4.73
N ASP A 79 -19.95 -8.93 4.21
CA ASP A 79 -20.33 -10.13 4.96
C ASP A 79 -19.34 -10.42 6.10
N TRP A 80 -18.03 -10.22 5.87
CA TRP A 80 -17.00 -10.34 6.91
C TRP A 80 -17.04 -9.22 7.95
N GLY A 81 -17.60 -8.06 7.61
CA GLY A 81 -17.74 -6.91 8.51
C GLY A 81 -16.73 -5.78 8.27
N PHE A 82 -16.05 -5.76 7.12
CA PHE A 82 -15.27 -4.59 6.72
C PHE A 82 -16.22 -3.44 6.37
N GLY A 83 -16.00 -2.29 6.99
CA GLY A 83 -16.83 -1.09 6.81
C GLY A 83 -16.17 0.02 6.00
N LEU A 84 -14.86 -0.09 5.74
CA LEU A 84 -14.10 0.87 4.96
C LEU A 84 -13.01 0.16 4.15
N VAL A 85 -12.79 0.60 2.91
CA VAL A 85 -11.62 0.23 2.11
C VAL A 85 -10.79 1.46 1.76
N THR A 86 -9.47 1.29 1.75
CA THR A 86 -8.55 2.29 1.20
C THR A 86 -8.25 1.93 -0.25
N LEU A 87 -8.35 2.91 -1.15
CA LEU A 87 -8.27 2.74 -2.60
C LEU A 87 -7.08 3.48 -3.25
N ALA A 88 -6.40 4.37 -2.51
CA ALA A 88 -5.15 4.96 -2.98
C ALA A 88 -4.07 3.88 -2.95
N ASN A 89 -3.84 3.26 -4.11
CA ASN A 89 -2.75 2.32 -4.35
C ASN A 89 -2.37 2.34 -5.84
N ASN A 90 -1.28 1.65 -6.18
CA ASN A 90 -0.73 1.57 -7.54
C ASN A 90 -1.57 0.73 -8.52
N HIS A 91 -2.55 -0.04 -8.03
CA HIS A 91 -3.32 -0.99 -8.82
C HIS A 91 -4.76 -0.58 -9.12
N ILE A 92 -5.35 0.37 -8.39
CA ILE A 92 -6.78 0.72 -8.50
C ILE A 92 -7.23 1.11 -9.93
N MET A 93 -6.30 1.61 -10.76
CA MET A 93 -6.55 1.99 -12.16
C MET A 93 -6.09 0.94 -13.19
N ASP A 94 -5.74 -0.29 -12.78
CA ASP A 94 -5.23 -1.31 -13.71
C ASP A 94 -6.17 -1.61 -14.87
N TYR A 95 -7.48 -1.42 -14.67
CA TYR A 95 -8.52 -1.57 -15.71
C TYR A 95 -9.21 -0.24 -16.03
N GLY A 96 -8.48 0.85 -15.83
CA GLY A 96 -8.86 2.23 -16.14
C GLY A 96 -10.10 2.70 -15.39
N ILE A 97 -10.77 3.69 -15.98
CA ILE A 97 -11.99 4.31 -15.43
C ILE A 97 -13.06 3.26 -15.13
N LYS A 98 -13.19 2.24 -15.99
CA LYS A 98 -14.18 1.17 -15.78
C LYS A 98 -13.86 0.36 -14.52
N GLY A 99 -12.59 0.05 -14.27
CA GLY A 99 -12.16 -0.66 -13.06
C GLY A 99 -12.43 0.14 -11.78
N LEU A 100 -12.06 1.42 -11.76
CA LEU A 100 -12.30 2.29 -10.60
C LEU A 100 -13.80 2.50 -10.34
N SER A 101 -14.56 2.90 -11.36
CA SER A 101 -15.99 3.19 -11.20
C SER A 101 -16.81 1.95 -10.81
N SER A 102 -16.46 0.75 -11.31
CA SER A 102 -17.12 -0.48 -10.86
C SER A 102 -16.76 -0.84 -9.42
N THR A 103 -15.53 -0.52 -8.99
CA THR A 103 -15.10 -0.71 -7.59
C THR A 103 -15.88 0.18 -6.65
N ILE A 104 -15.96 1.48 -6.94
CA ILE A 104 -16.71 2.46 -6.13
C ILE A 104 -18.19 2.03 -6.04
N ARG A 105 -18.81 1.71 -7.18
CA ARG A 105 -20.20 1.24 -7.21
C ARG A 105 -20.41 -0.02 -6.37
N ALA A 106 -19.51 -1.00 -6.47
CA ALA A 106 -19.61 -2.23 -5.68
C ALA A 106 -19.48 -1.95 -4.17
N CYS A 107 -18.60 -1.03 -3.76
CA CYS A 107 -18.52 -0.58 -2.38
C CYS A 107 -19.83 0.08 -1.92
N ASP A 108 -20.40 0.99 -2.72
CA ASP A 108 -21.66 1.67 -2.41
C ASP A 108 -22.84 0.69 -2.29
N ASP A 109 -22.98 -0.25 -3.24
CA ASP A 109 -24.06 -1.25 -3.26
C ASP A 109 -24.06 -2.12 -1.98
N TYR A 110 -22.88 -2.39 -1.42
CA TYR A 110 -22.70 -3.18 -0.20
C TYR A 110 -22.41 -2.34 1.05
N LYS A 111 -22.60 -1.02 0.97
CA LYS A 111 -22.47 -0.04 2.06
C LYS A 111 -21.10 -0.06 2.75
N ILE A 112 -20.04 -0.26 1.96
CA ILE A 112 -18.66 -0.16 2.39
C ILE A 112 -18.18 1.25 2.06
N GLY A 113 -17.72 2.00 3.07
CA GLY A 113 -17.07 3.28 2.84
C GLY A 113 -15.79 3.12 2.02
N HIS A 114 -15.39 4.14 1.28
CA HIS A 114 -14.12 4.14 0.56
C HIS A 114 -13.42 5.50 0.66
N VAL A 115 -12.09 5.49 0.55
CA VAL A 115 -11.25 6.70 0.59
C VAL A 115 -10.01 6.53 -0.29
N GLY A 116 -9.49 7.62 -0.84
CA GLY A 116 -8.19 7.62 -1.54
C GLY A 116 -8.26 7.38 -3.05
N ALA A 117 -9.44 7.29 -3.65
CA ALA A 117 -9.60 7.30 -5.11
C ALA A 117 -10.96 7.90 -5.49
N GLY A 118 -11.05 8.49 -6.68
CA GLY A 118 -12.27 9.15 -7.13
C GLY A 118 -12.22 9.56 -8.60
N GLU A 119 -13.27 10.24 -9.06
CA GLU A 119 -13.44 10.70 -10.45
C GLU A 119 -12.46 11.82 -10.84
N ASP A 120 -11.89 12.52 -9.86
CA ASP A 120 -10.87 13.55 -10.01
C ASP A 120 -10.07 13.70 -8.70
N LEU A 121 -9.10 14.61 -8.66
CA LEU A 121 -8.27 14.87 -7.50
C LEU A 121 -9.08 15.36 -6.28
N SER A 122 -10.13 16.15 -6.49
CA SER A 122 -10.97 16.62 -5.39
C SER A 122 -11.80 15.49 -4.77
N ASP A 123 -12.29 14.57 -5.60
CA ASP A 123 -13.04 13.40 -5.17
C ASP A 123 -12.12 12.38 -4.47
N ALA A 124 -10.96 12.11 -5.05
CA ALA A 124 -9.94 11.22 -4.46
C ALA A 124 -9.43 11.75 -3.10
N GLY A 125 -9.37 13.07 -2.93
CA GLY A 125 -8.98 13.75 -1.68
C GLY A 125 -10.08 13.83 -0.61
N LYS A 126 -11.28 13.27 -0.83
CA LYS A 126 -12.34 13.28 0.18
C LYS A 126 -11.91 12.50 1.42
N LEU A 127 -12.10 13.12 2.59
CA LEU A 127 -11.81 12.54 3.89
C LEU A 127 -12.94 11.60 4.31
N TYR A 128 -12.61 10.40 4.80
CA TYR A 128 -13.62 9.53 5.41
C TYR A 128 -13.76 9.87 6.90
N LYS A 129 -14.97 10.26 7.33
CA LYS A 129 -15.26 10.64 8.71
C LYS A 129 -16.28 9.69 9.32
N CYS A 130 -16.03 9.23 10.53
CA CYS A 130 -17.01 8.41 11.26
C CYS A 130 -17.00 8.72 12.76
N GLN A 131 -18.09 8.33 13.42
CA GLN A 131 -18.24 8.38 14.87
C GLN A 131 -18.25 6.94 15.39
N LEU A 132 -17.32 6.58 16.27
CA LEU A 132 -17.26 5.28 16.92
C LEU A 132 -17.28 5.48 18.44
N GLY A 133 -18.35 5.03 19.08
CA GLY A 133 -18.63 5.41 20.47
C GLY A 133 -18.71 6.94 20.61
N ASN A 134 -17.90 7.51 21.52
CA ASN A 134 -17.83 8.95 21.74
C ASN A 134 -16.72 9.66 20.96
N TYR A 135 -15.99 8.96 20.10
CA TYR A 135 -14.85 9.50 19.36
C TYR A 135 -15.16 9.73 17.88
N ARG A 136 -14.76 10.90 17.39
CA ARG A 136 -14.74 11.25 15.96
C ARG A 136 -13.42 10.84 15.34
N TRP A 137 -13.50 10.05 14.29
CA TRP A 137 -12.37 9.59 13.52
C TRP A 137 -12.39 10.19 12.12
N THR A 138 -11.21 10.51 11.59
CA THR A 138 -11.01 10.75 10.17
C THR A 138 -9.92 9.83 9.63
N VAL A 139 -10.18 9.17 8.49
CA VAL A 139 -9.21 8.36 7.76
C VAL A 139 -8.86 9.07 6.45
N LEU A 140 -7.56 9.18 6.17
CA LEU A 140 -7.00 9.74 4.95
C LEU A 140 -6.16 8.66 4.27
N ASN A 141 -6.14 8.64 2.94
CA ASN A 141 -5.38 7.67 2.19
C ASN A 141 -4.71 8.26 0.95
N TYR A 142 -3.41 7.97 0.80
CA TYR A 142 -2.52 8.49 -0.25
C TYR A 142 -1.68 7.36 -0.85
N ALA A 143 -1.30 7.49 -2.12
CA ALA A 143 -0.40 6.56 -2.80
C ALA A 143 0.79 7.28 -3.45
N GLU A 144 1.95 6.64 -3.49
CA GLU A 144 3.05 7.14 -4.31
C GLU A 144 2.65 7.26 -5.78
N ASN A 145 3.26 8.25 -6.46
CA ASN A 145 2.88 8.61 -7.81
C ASN A 145 3.27 7.54 -8.81
N GLU A 146 2.25 6.88 -9.37
CA GLU A 146 2.34 5.82 -10.37
C GLU A 146 1.24 5.98 -11.43
N PHE A 147 1.11 5.00 -12.33
CA PHE A 147 0.11 4.96 -13.39
C PHE A 147 -1.35 5.06 -12.91
N SER A 148 -1.60 4.89 -11.61
CA SER A 148 -2.93 4.98 -11.01
C SER A 148 -3.30 6.36 -10.47
N THR A 149 -2.33 7.24 -10.24
CA THR A 149 -2.57 8.51 -9.55
C THR A 149 -3.24 9.56 -10.43
N THR A 150 -4.05 10.42 -9.80
CA THR A 150 -4.65 11.60 -10.45
C THR A 150 -3.93 12.87 -10.04
N HIS A 151 -3.80 13.80 -11.00
CA HIS A 151 -3.18 15.12 -10.80
C HIS A 151 -4.11 16.27 -11.22
N GLY A 152 -5.42 16.03 -11.23
CA GLY A 152 -6.40 17.04 -11.63
C GLY A 152 -7.72 16.40 -12.01
N ASN A 153 -8.16 16.62 -13.25
CA ASN A 153 -9.54 16.39 -13.68
C ASN A 153 -9.77 15.03 -14.34
N HIS A 154 -9.12 13.97 -13.84
CA HIS A 154 -9.35 12.61 -14.34
C HIS A 154 -9.40 11.60 -13.19
N PRO A 155 -10.06 10.45 -13.39
CA PRO A 155 -10.18 9.46 -12.32
C PRO A 155 -8.83 8.88 -11.92
N GLY A 156 -8.66 8.57 -10.64
CA GLY A 156 -7.44 7.95 -10.12
C GLY A 156 -7.30 7.97 -8.60
N ALA A 157 -6.18 7.43 -8.14
CA ALA A 157 -5.76 7.41 -6.73
C ALA A 157 -5.27 8.80 -6.26
N ASN A 158 -5.55 9.09 -4.99
CA ASN A 158 -5.10 10.30 -4.31
C ASN A 158 -3.57 10.26 -4.13
N PRO A 159 -2.81 11.21 -4.70
CA PRO A 159 -1.36 11.16 -4.68
C PRO A 159 -0.77 11.50 -3.31
N LEU A 160 0.41 10.94 -3.06
CA LEU A 160 1.33 11.39 -2.03
C LEU A 160 1.94 12.73 -2.47
N ASP A 161 1.29 13.81 -2.08
CA ASP A 161 1.74 15.20 -2.23
C ASP A 161 1.89 15.81 -0.83
N ILE A 162 3.13 16.02 -0.40
CA ILE A 162 3.42 16.43 0.98
C ILE A 162 2.70 17.72 1.39
N ILE A 163 2.50 18.66 0.46
CA ILE A 163 1.91 19.96 0.76
C ILE A 163 0.39 19.82 0.92
N GLU A 164 -0.27 19.17 -0.04
CA GLU A 164 -1.73 18.98 0.05
C GLU A 164 -2.10 18.00 1.17
N ASN A 165 -1.33 16.92 1.34
CA ASN A 165 -1.55 15.95 2.42
C ASN A 165 -1.39 16.61 3.80
N TYR A 166 -0.45 17.55 3.98
CA TYR A 166 -0.34 18.34 5.21
C TYR A 166 -1.61 19.16 5.48
N ARG A 167 -2.13 19.86 4.47
CA ARG A 167 -3.36 20.68 4.61
C ARG A 167 -4.55 19.80 4.99
N ASP A 168 -4.68 18.63 4.38
CA ASP A 168 -5.73 17.69 4.68
C ASP A 168 -5.63 17.12 6.10
N ILE A 169 -4.42 16.81 6.59
CA ILE A 169 -4.19 16.34 7.96
C ILE A 169 -4.57 17.43 8.97
N VAL A 170 -4.11 18.66 8.77
CA VAL A 170 -4.45 19.80 9.64
C VAL A 170 -5.97 20.03 9.67
N LYS A 171 -6.62 20.00 8.50
CA LYS A 171 -8.07 20.11 8.39
C LYS A 171 -8.78 18.98 9.12
N ALA A 172 -8.34 17.72 8.95
CA ALA A 172 -8.90 16.56 9.63
C ALA A 172 -8.76 16.67 11.15
N LYS A 173 -7.60 17.13 11.63
CA LYS A 173 -7.32 17.27 13.06
C LYS A 173 -8.20 18.32 13.74
N SER A 174 -8.57 19.39 13.03
CA SER A 174 -9.45 20.44 13.57
C SER A 174 -10.89 19.97 13.87
N VAL A 175 -11.32 18.85 13.30
CA VAL A 175 -12.72 18.36 13.40
C VAL A 175 -12.84 16.95 13.96
N SER A 176 -11.73 16.29 14.32
CA SER A 176 -11.69 14.89 14.75
C SER A 176 -10.85 14.72 16.00
N ASP A 177 -11.20 13.74 16.81
CA ASP A 177 -10.43 13.39 18.00
C ASP A 177 -9.17 12.61 17.55
N TYR A 178 -9.36 11.67 16.61
CA TYR A 178 -8.30 10.89 15.99
C TYR A 178 -8.27 11.02 14.47
N VAL A 179 -7.05 11.11 13.93
CA VAL A 179 -6.77 11.16 12.49
C VAL A 179 -5.86 9.99 12.13
N VAL A 180 -6.30 9.11 11.25
CA VAL A 180 -5.51 7.97 10.74
C VAL A 180 -5.09 8.27 9.32
N VAL A 181 -3.79 8.25 9.05
CA VAL A 181 -3.25 8.44 7.71
C VAL A 181 -2.74 7.11 7.18
N VAL A 182 -3.21 6.69 6.01
CA VAL A 182 -2.83 5.44 5.35
C VAL A 182 -2.04 5.76 4.08
N VAL A 183 -0.79 5.33 3.99
CA VAL A 183 0.10 5.59 2.86
C VAL A 183 0.43 4.29 2.13
N HIS A 184 0.16 4.24 0.84
CA HIS A 184 0.55 3.14 -0.03
C HIS A 184 1.83 3.51 -0.78
N GLY A 185 2.97 2.97 -0.35
CA GLY A 185 4.26 3.30 -0.94
C GLY A 185 5.43 2.61 -0.24
N GLY A 186 6.64 2.89 -0.71
CA GLY A 186 7.86 2.25 -0.22
C GLY A 186 8.46 1.29 -1.23
N HIS A 187 9.20 0.29 -0.76
CA HIS A 187 9.91 -0.63 -1.62
C HIS A 187 9.38 -2.05 -1.43
N GLU A 188 8.85 -2.65 -2.49
CA GLU A 188 8.41 -4.05 -2.49
C GLU A 188 9.52 -4.99 -1.98
N MET A 189 9.12 -5.95 -1.15
CA MET A 189 9.99 -7.01 -0.59
C MET A 189 11.17 -6.46 0.23
N TYR A 190 10.98 -5.31 0.87
CA TYR A 190 11.91 -4.70 1.82
C TYR A 190 11.21 -4.39 3.15
N ASN A 191 11.50 -5.20 4.18
CA ASN A 191 10.85 -5.13 5.50
C ASN A 191 11.22 -3.90 6.35
N LEU A 192 11.92 -2.90 5.81
CA LEU A 192 12.30 -1.68 6.52
C LEU A 192 11.89 -0.46 5.68
N PRO A 193 11.51 0.67 6.30
CA PRO A 193 11.28 1.88 5.55
C PRO A 193 12.60 2.44 5.00
N SER A 194 12.56 3.07 3.82
CA SER A 194 13.67 3.95 3.43
C SER A 194 13.70 5.18 4.35
N PRO A 195 14.86 5.86 4.51
CA PRO A 195 14.94 7.10 5.27
C PRO A 195 13.93 8.18 4.81
N ARG A 196 13.62 8.23 3.50
CA ARG A 196 12.62 9.14 2.94
C ARG A 196 11.20 8.80 3.42
N ILE A 197 10.81 7.53 3.36
CA ILE A 197 9.49 7.09 3.83
C ILE A 197 9.36 7.36 5.32
N LYS A 198 10.37 6.99 6.12
CA LYS A 198 10.40 7.29 7.55
C LYS A 198 10.20 8.78 7.85
N SER A 199 10.97 9.65 7.20
CA SER A 199 10.84 11.09 7.35
C SER A 199 9.47 11.62 6.95
N THR A 200 8.86 11.04 5.90
CA THR A 200 7.54 11.45 5.41
C THR A 200 6.44 11.09 6.40
N LEU A 201 6.46 9.86 6.93
CA LEU A 201 5.42 9.42 7.87
C LEU A 201 5.56 10.10 9.24
N ARG A 202 6.79 10.37 9.70
CA ARG A 202 7.04 11.24 10.88
C ARG A 202 6.47 12.64 10.69
N PHE A 203 6.65 13.23 9.50
CA PHE A 203 6.08 14.54 9.18
C PHE A 203 4.53 14.54 9.23
N PHE A 204 3.88 13.45 8.81
CA PHE A 204 2.42 13.34 8.94
C PHE A 204 1.96 13.22 10.40
N ALA A 205 2.74 12.56 11.26
CA ALA A 205 2.52 12.57 12.70
C ALA A 205 2.66 14.00 13.27
N ASP A 206 3.75 14.71 12.93
CA ASP A 206 3.95 16.12 13.34
C ASP A 206 2.83 17.05 12.87
N ALA A 207 2.24 16.78 11.70
CA ALA A 207 1.12 17.54 11.14
C ALA A 207 -0.21 17.33 11.89
N GLY A 208 -0.31 16.32 12.75
CA GLY A 208 -1.49 16.04 13.58
C GLY A 208 -2.14 14.68 13.35
N ALA A 209 -1.52 13.77 12.58
CA ALA A 209 -1.98 12.39 12.52
C ALA A 209 -1.85 11.73 13.91
N SER A 210 -2.88 10.97 14.29
CA SER A 210 -2.93 10.20 15.53
C SER A 210 -2.41 8.78 15.35
N ALA A 211 -2.38 8.27 14.12
CA ALA A 211 -1.65 7.07 13.70
C ALA A 211 -1.30 7.17 12.21
N VAL A 212 -0.19 6.58 11.80
CA VAL A 212 0.22 6.51 10.38
C VAL A 212 0.51 5.07 10.00
N ILE A 213 -0.14 4.57 8.95
CA ILE A 213 -0.08 3.17 8.51
C ILE A 213 0.45 3.11 7.09
N GLN A 214 1.41 2.24 6.82
CA GLN A 214 1.96 2.02 5.49
C GLN A 214 1.54 0.65 4.91
N HIS A 215 1.28 0.63 3.60
CA HIS A 215 0.98 -0.54 2.76
C HIS A 215 2.05 -0.71 1.65
N HIS A 216 1.78 -1.51 0.60
CA HIS A 216 2.56 -1.65 -0.64
C HIS A 216 3.78 -2.58 -0.59
N ALA A 217 4.52 -2.62 0.52
CA ALA A 217 5.77 -3.36 0.55
C ALA A 217 5.61 -4.89 0.34
N HIS A 218 4.37 -5.42 0.42
CA HIS A 218 4.00 -6.85 0.35
C HIS A 218 4.71 -7.76 1.35
N CYS A 219 5.40 -7.15 2.31
CA CYS A 219 6.03 -7.79 3.44
C CYS A 219 5.83 -6.89 4.65
N TYR A 220 5.60 -7.49 5.81
CA TYR A 220 5.41 -6.69 7.02
C TYR A 220 6.72 -6.00 7.44
N SER A 221 6.60 -4.80 8.02
CA SER A 221 7.70 -4.05 8.61
C SER A 221 7.44 -3.83 10.10
N GLY A 222 8.42 -3.26 10.78
CA GLY A 222 8.26 -2.78 12.14
C GLY A 222 7.45 -1.50 12.25
N TYR A 223 7.34 -1.01 13.46
CA TYR A 223 6.70 0.25 13.83
C TYR A 223 7.59 1.03 14.80
N GLU A 224 7.28 2.32 14.96
CA GLU A 224 7.82 3.13 16.05
C GLU A 224 6.71 3.94 16.73
N LEU A 225 6.98 4.39 17.97
CA LEU A 225 6.23 5.44 18.63
C LEU A 225 7.00 6.74 18.48
N TYR A 226 6.59 7.59 17.54
CA TYR A 226 7.21 8.89 17.30
C TYR A 226 6.36 9.98 17.96
N ASN A 227 6.88 10.64 19.01
CA ASN A 227 6.11 11.61 19.82
C ASN A 227 4.75 11.04 20.28
N ASP A 228 4.76 9.81 20.79
CA ASP A 228 3.57 9.03 21.20
C ASP A 228 2.57 8.68 20.07
N VAL A 229 2.89 9.00 18.81
CA VAL A 229 2.10 8.61 17.63
C VAL A 229 2.63 7.28 17.08
N PRO A 230 1.81 6.22 16.99
CA PRO A 230 2.22 4.98 16.36
C PRO A 230 2.33 5.13 14.83
N ILE A 231 3.48 4.74 14.29
CA ILE A 231 3.77 4.70 12.85
C ILE A 231 4.15 3.28 12.46
N PHE A 232 3.36 2.64 11.60
CA PHE A 232 3.58 1.29 11.09
C PHE A 232 4.10 1.34 9.65
N TYR A 233 5.28 0.76 9.39
CA TYR A 233 5.97 0.87 8.10
C TYR A 233 5.66 -0.26 7.11
N GLY A 234 4.58 -1.00 7.36
CA GLY A 234 4.14 -2.10 6.50
C GLY A 234 3.41 -3.16 7.30
N LEU A 235 2.13 -3.41 6.97
CA LEU A 235 1.34 -4.49 7.59
C LEU A 235 1.53 -5.85 6.91
N GLY A 236 2.12 -5.85 5.70
CA GLY A 236 2.20 -7.03 4.82
C GLY A 236 0.89 -7.27 4.07
N ASN A 237 0.78 -8.42 3.41
CA ASN A 237 -0.44 -8.81 2.71
C ASN A 237 -1.48 -9.31 3.70
N PHE A 238 -2.76 -8.97 3.53
CA PHE A 238 -3.89 -9.59 4.22
C PHE A 238 -4.41 -10.79 3.45
N ILE A 239 -4.83 -10.61 2.19
CA ILE A 239 -5.09 -11.71 1.26
C ILE A 239 -4.50 -11.30 -0.09
N PHE A 240 -3.42 -11.96 -0.47
CA PHE A 240 -2.79 -11.76 -1.77
C PHE A 240 -2.15 -13.08 -2.20
N ASP A 241 -2.91 -13.92 -2.89
CA ASP A 241 -2.50 -15.29 -3.21
C ASP A 241 -1.82 -15.37 -4.57
N ILE A 242 -0.49 -15.22 -4.59
CA ILE A 242 0.32 -15.37 -5.79
C ILE A 242 1.04 -16.73 -5.72
N PRO A 243 0.78 -17.67 -6.66
CA PRO A 243 1.37 -19.01 -6.62
C PRO A 243 2.90 -19.03 -6.57
N ALA A 244 3.56 -18.05 -7.18
CA ALA A 244 5.01 -17.90 -7.17
C ALA A 244 5.57 -17.40 -5.82
N GLU A 245 4.74 -16.80 -4.97
CA GLU A 245 5.12 -16.15 -3.72
C GLU A 245 4.58 -16.90 -2.50
N ARG A 246 5.10 -18.13 -2.30
CA ARG A 246 4.80 -18.97 -1.13
C ARG A 246 5.98 -19.00 -0.19
N ASN A 247 6.21 -17.90 0.49
CA ASN A 247 7.31 -17.72 1.42
C ASN A 247 6.93 -16.77 2.59
N PRO A 248 7.61 -16.84 3.74
CA PRO A 248 7.27 -16.01 4.90
C PRO A 248 7.35 -14.49 4.67
N ILE A 249 8.11 -14.01 3.67
CA ILE A 249 8.18 -12.57 3.37
C ILE A 249 6.85 -12.08 2.80
N TRP A 250 6.22 -12.87 1.93
CA TRP A 250 4.96 -12.54 1.27
C TRP A 250 3.71 -12.93 2.07
N ASN A 251 3.78 -14.06 2.78
CA ASN A 251 2.61 -14.67 3.42
C ASN A 251 2.41 -14.27 4.88
N THR A 252 3.43 -13.74 5.56
CA THR A 252 3.27 -13.29 6.95
C THR A 252 2.91 -11.82 6.99
N GLY A 253 1.93 -11.47 7.81
CA GLY A 253 1.47 -10.09 8.01
C GLY A 253 0.97 -9.88 9.43
N TYR A 254 0.50 -8.67 9.71
CA TYR A 254 -0.25 -8.39 10.92
C TYR A 254 -1.27 -7.30 10.70
N ALA A 255 -2.37 -7.38 11.44
CA ALA A 255 -3.32 -6.29 11.54
C ALA A 255 -3.01 -5.46 12.78
N VAL A 256 -3.44 -4.20 12.76
CA VAL A 256 -3.37 -3.32 13.93
C VAL A 256 -4.78 -2.92 14.34
N GLU A 257 -5.13 -3.14 15.61
CA GLU A 257 -6.31 -2.55 16.22
C GLU A 257 -5.90 -1.28 16.97
N LEU A 258 -6.36 -0.12 16.51
CA LEU A 258 -6.20 1.18 17.17
C LEU A 258 -7.34 1.36 18.19
N ILE A 259 -6.98 1.58 19.45
CA ILE A 259 -7.91 1.60 20.59
C ILE A 259 -7.92 3.01 21.18
N PRO A 260 -9.06 3.74 21.12
CA PRO A 260 -9.16 5.10 21.63
C PRO A 260 -9.22 5.15 23.16
N GLY A 261 -8.78 6.27 23.72
CA GLY A 261 -8.67 6.51 25.17
C GLY A 261 -8.17 7.92 25.48
N SER A 262 -7.62 8.15 26.67
CA SER A 262 -6.89 9.41 26.94
C SER A 262 -5.71 9.60 26.00
N THR A 263 -5.08 8.48 25.60
CA THR A 263 -4.12 8.37 24.52
C THR A 263 -4.56 7.26 23.57
N LEU A 264 -4.16 7.35 22.30
CA LEU A 264 -4.40 6.26 21.36
C LEU A 264 -3.42 5.12 21.66
N THR A 265 -3.94 3.93 21.88
CA THR A 265 -3.13 2.71 22.05
C THR A 265 -3.41 1.74 20.90
N PHE A 266 -2.65 0.64 20.81
CA PHE A 266 -2.87 -0.34 19.76
C PHE A 266 -2.56 -1.77 20.18
N ARG A 267 -3.13 -2.73 19.44
CA ARG A 267 -2.80 -4.15 19.51
C ARG A 267 -2.38 -4.67 18.14
N VAL A 268 -1.25 -5.38 18.09
CA VAL A 268 -0.78 -6.11 16.90
C VAL A 268 -1.42 -7.51 16.89
N ILE A 269 -1.97 -7.91 15.76
CA ILE A 269 -2.65 -9.20 15.56
C ILE A 269 -1.96 -9.92 14.38
N PRO A 270 -0.96 -10.77 14.64
CA PRO A 270 -0.19 -11.43 13.59
C PRO A 270 -0.94 -12.61 12.96
N TYR A 271 -0.74 -12.77 11.66
CA TYR A 271 -1.38 -13.81 10.88
C TYR A 271 -0.46 -14.28 9.73
N GLU A 272 -0.82 -15.40 9.12
CA GLU A 272 -0.32 -15.80 7.80
C GLU A 272 -1.47 -15.92 6.80
N GLN A 273 -1.17 -15.68 5.53
CA GLN A 273 -2.15 -15.70 4.45
C GLN A 273 -1.69 -16.56 3.28
N SER A 274 -2.62 -17.34 2.73
CA SER A 274 -2.50 -18.07 1.46
C SER A 274 -1.26 -18.95 1.31
N THR A 275 -0.83 -19.61 2.39
CA THR A 275 0.28 -20.56 2.39
C THR A 275 -0.12 -21.88 1.69
N SER A 276 -0.15 -23.01 2.40
CA SER A 276 -0.74 -24.25 1.88
C SER A 276 -2.25 -24.10 1.69
N ARG A 277 -2.91 -23.43 2.64
CA ARG A 277 -4.35 -23.13 2.64
C ARG A 277 -4.60 -21.70 2.15
N ALA A 278 -5.64 -21.50 1.35
CA ALA A 278 -6.08 -20.16 0.93
C ALA A 278 -6.75 -19.41 2.10
N GLY A 279 -6.57 -18.09 2.16
CA GLY A 279 -7.13 -17.24 3.21
C GLY A 279 -6.17 -16.98 4.37
N VAL A 280 -6.67 -16.40 5.46
CA VAL A 280 -5.92 -15.85 6.60
C VAL A 280 -6.13 -16.66 7.85
N GLN A 281 -5.05 -17.02 8.54
CA GLN A 281 -5.10 -17.65 9.86
C GLN A 281 -4.15 -16.97 10.84
N LEU A 282 -4.55 -16.91 12.10
CA LEU A 282 -3.73 -16.33 13.17
C LEU A 282 -2.44 -17.14 13.36
N LEU A 283 -1.33 -16.44 13.66
CA LEU A 283 -0.12 -17.12 14.09
C LEU A 283 -0.30 -17.64 15.52
N ALA A 284 0.24 -18.84 15.80
CA ALA A 284 0.26 -19.44 17.12
C ALA A 284 1.62 -20.09 17.43
N GLY A 285 1.86 -20.42 18.70
CA GLY A 285 3.06 -21.14 19.15
C GLY A 285 4.38 -20.50 18.70
N ASP A 286 5.28 -21.31 18.17
CA ASP A 286 6.62 -20.87 17.75
C ASP A 286 6.59 -19.85 16.61
N SER A 287 5.64 -19.95 15.69
CA SER A 287 5.50 -18.97 14.60
C SER A 287 5.15 -17.59 15.13
N MET A 288 4.27 -17.51 16.13
CA MET A 288 3.94 -16.24 16.80
C MET A 288 5.15 -15.70 17.58
N ALA A 289 5.89 -16.55 18.29
CA ALA A 289 7.09 -16.12 19.01
C ALA A 289 8.20 -15.63 18.05
N ASN A 290 8.39 -16.30 16.91
CA ASN A 290 9.31 -15.87 15.85
C ASN A 290 8.91 -14.51 15.25
N PHE A 291 7.61 -14.30 15.01
CA PHE A 291 7.09 -13.04 14.52
C PHE A 291 7.44 -11.89 15.46
N TYR A 292 7.16 -12.02 16.76
CA TYR A 292 7.45 -10.96 17.73
C TYR A 292 8.95 -10.68 17.89
N ARG A 293 9.80 -11.71 17.84
CA ARG A 293 11.27 -11.52 17.82
C ARG A 293 11.72 -10.74 16.60
N ASN A 294 11.18 -11.06 15.42
CA ASN A 294 11.53 -10.32 14.21
C ASN A 294 10.98 -8.90 14.23
N LEU A 295 9.76 -8.70 14.76
CA LEU A 295 9.16 -7.37 14.91
C LEU A 295 10.00 -6.49 15.83
N GLU A 296 10.46 -7.02 16.96
CA GLU A 296 11.36 -6.31 17.88
C GLU A 296 12.70 -5.94 17.21
N PHE A 297 13.28 -6.87 16.43
CA PHE A 297 14.46 -6.59 15.63
C PHE A 297 14.23 -5.44 14.64
N LEU A 298 13.15 -5.51 13.85
CA LEU A 298 12.80 -4.44 12.89
C LEU A 298 12.60 -3.10 13.60
N ASN A 299 11.88 -3.09 14.72
CA ASN A 299 11.67 -1.88 15.52
C ASN A 299 12.99 -1.29 16.03
N SER A 300 13.95 -2.12 16.46
CA SER A 300 15.26 -1.64 16.92
C SER A 300 16.08 -1.00 15.79
N VAL A 301 16.06 -1.59 14.59
CA VAL A 301 16.69 -1.00 13.40
C VAL A 301 16.00 0.29 12.99
N ILE A 302 14.67 0.33 13.06
CA ILE A 302 13.90 1.54 12.76
C ILE A 302 14.23 2.63 13.77
N ALA A 303 14.39 2.34 15.05
CA ALA A 303 14.69 3.34 16.07
C ALA A 303 16.06 4.05 15.88
N ASP A 304 17.04 3.38 15.27
CA ASP A 304 18.37 3.94 14.99
C ASP A 304 18.48 4.43 13.53
N ASP A 305 18.45 5.75 13.32
CA ASP A 305 18.50 6.38 12.00
C ASP A 305 19.81 6.05 11.23
N ASN A 306 20.94 5.84 11.92
CA ASN A 306 22.19 5.44 11.27
C ASN A 306 22.13 3.99 10.83
N GLN A 307 21.63 3.09 11.68
CA GLN A 307 21.45 1.69 11.35
C GLN A 307 20.48 1.51 10.19
N LEU A 308 19.34 2.21 10.22
CA LEU A 308 18.37 2.20 9.14
C LEU A 308 18.98 2.66 7.81
N LYS A 309 19.77 3.73 7.83
CA LYS A 309 20.49 4.20 6.63
C LYS A 309 21.45 3.15 6.09
N MET A 310 22.22 2.47 6.95
CA MET A 310 23.11 1.39 6.53
C MET A 310 22.35 0.21 5.92
N GLU A 311 21.21 -0.18 6.50
CA GLU A 311 20.36 -1.24 5.94
C GLU A 311 19.76 -0.84 4.59
N PHE A 312 19.39 0.43 4.41
CA PHE A 312 18.92 0.93 3.13
C PHE A 312 20.03 0.90 2.07
N GLU A 313 21.26 1.27 2.42
CA GLU A 313 22.41 1.14 1.51
C GLU A 313 22.69 -0.32 1.13
N LYS A 314 22.49 -1.28 2.04
CA LYS A 314 22.56 -2.72 1.74
C LYS A 314 21.46 -3.13 0.75
N TYR A 315 20.23 -2.66 0.95
CA TYR A 315 19.13 -2.87 0.01
C TYR A 315 19.49 -2.32 -1.38
N CYS A 316 20.00 -1.09 -1.49
CA CYS A 316 20.41 -0.50 -2.76
C CYS A 316 21.46 -1.35 -3.49
N ARG A 317 22.45 -1.90 -2.78
CA ARG A 317 23.44 -2.82 -3.36
C ARG A 317 22.81 -4.12 -3.87
N ARG A 318 21.83 -4.66 -3.14
CA ARG A 318 21.10 -5.89 -3.52
C ARG A 318 20.34 -5.71 -4.83
N VAL A 319 19.66 -4.58 -5.00
CA VAL A 319 18.83 -4.30 -6.20
C VAL A 319 19.58 -3.59 -7.33
N GLU A 320 20.87 -3.25 -7.13
CA GLU A 320 21.68 -2.44 -8.05
C GLU A 320 21.64 -2.97 -9.49
N LYS A 321 21.77 -4.30 -9.68
CA LYS A 321 21.79 -4.91 -11.02
C LYS A 321 20.50 -4.64 -11.79
N MET A 322 19.36 -4.75 -11.13
CA MET A 322 18.04 -4.52 -11.72
C MET A 322 17.86 -3.05 -12.09
N TYR A 323 18.11 -2.12 -11.15
CA TYR A 323 17.96 -0.69 -11.43
C TYR A 323 18.94 -0.18 -12.49
N ARG A 324 20.16 -0.72 -12.55
CA ARG A 324 21.11 -0.42 -13.64
C ARG A 324 20.56 -0.86 -15.00
N ALA A 325 19.84 -1.99 -15.06
CA ALA A 325 19.24 -2.45 -16.30
C ALA A 325 18.19 -1.46 -16.81
N PHE A 326 17.37 -0.88 -15.93
CA PHE A 326 16.35 0.12 -16.30
C PHE A 326 16.93 1.43 -16.83
N LEU A 327 18.16 1.78 -16.45
CA LEU A 327 18.83 2.99 -16.92
C LEU A 327 19.51 2.82 -18.30
N GLU A 328 19.70 1.58 -18.76
CA GLU A 328 20.33 1.33 -20.07
C GLU A 328 19.39 1.75 -21.22
N PRO A 329 19.93 2.26 -22.33
CA PRO A 329 19.13 2.74 -23.46
C PRO A 329 18.55 1.63 -24.35
N HIS A 330 18.94 0.36 -24.16
CA HIS A 330 18.49 -0.74 -25.00
C HIS A 330 17.32 -1.49 -24.34
N SER A 331 16.35 -1.90 -25.15
CA SER A 331 15.26 -2.79 -24.73
C SER A 331 15.81 -4.08 -24.12
N LEU A 332 15.07 -4.65 -23.16
CA LEU A 332 15.32 -5.87 -22.36
C LEU A 332 15.48 -7.19 -23.18
N GLY A 333 16.15 -7.17 -24.33
CA GLY A 333 16.34 -8.30 -25.24
C GLY A 333 17.78 -8.85 -25.26
N LEU A 334 18.20 -9.40 -26.42
CA LEU A 334 19.48 -10.07 -26.65
C LEU A 334 20.70 -9.29 -26.14
N LEU A 335 20.72 -7.96 -26.25
CA LEU A 335 21.84 -7.12 -25.77
C LEU A 335 21.98 -7.16 -24.23
N HIS A 336 20.86 -7.24 -23.50
CA HIS A 336 20.88 -7.42 -22.05
C HIS A 336 21.45 -8.81 -21.69
N TYR A 337 21.05 -9.85 -22.41
CA TYR A 337 21.57 -11.21 -22.25
C TYR A 337 23.07 -11.32 -22.57
N LEU A 338 23.52 -10.74 -23.69
CA LEU A 338 24.93 -10.73 -24.09
C LEU A 338 25.79 -9.98 -23.08
N ARG A 339 25.27 -8.91 -22.48
CA ARG A 339 25.96 -8.21 -21.39
C ARG A 339 26.10 -9.06 -20.12
N HIS A 340 25.09 -9.82 -19.72
CA HIS A 340 25.21 -10.75 -18.58
C HIS A 340 26.30 -11.79 -18.79
N ARG A 341 26.63 -12.09 -20.05
CA ARG A 341 27.75 -12.96 -20.42
C ARG A 341 29.06 -12.22 -20.71
N HIS A 342 29.11 -10.92 -20.41
CA HIS A 342 30.26 -10.05 -20.68
C HIS A 342 30.64 -9.93 -22.17
N LEU A 343 29.71 -10.26 -23.07
CA LEU A 343 29.89 -10.18 -24.52
C LEU A 343 29.49 -8.82 -25.11
N PHE A 344 28.94 -7.92 -24.28
CA PHE A 344 28.55 -6.57 -24.68
C PHE A 344 28.79 -5.56 -23.53
N PRO A 345 29.54 -4.47 -23.76
CA PRO A 345 29.87 -3.50 -22.72
C PRO A 345 28.66 -2.63 -22.31
N SER A 346 28.71 -2.08 -21.10
CA SER A 346 27.73 -1.09 -20.61
C SER A 346 27.80 0.22 -21.39
N MET A 347 26.65 0.79 -21.77
CA MET A 347 26.61 2.13 -22.38
C MET A 347 26.46 3.25 -21.34
N LEU A 348 26.30 2.91 -20.05
CA LEU A 348 26.31 3.87 -18.95
C LEU A 348 27.74 4.29 -18.57
N SER A 349 28.32 5.20 -19.35
CA SER A 349 29.57 5.85 -18.96
C SER A 349 29.42 6.63 -17.65
N LYS A 350 30.54 6.87 -16.93
CA LYS A 350 30.54 7.73 -15.73
C LYS A 350 29.96 9.13 -16.00
N ARG A 351 30.14 9.66 -17.21
CA ARG A 351 29.55 10.94 -17.65
C ARG A 351 28.03 10.83 -17.73
N LYS A 352 27.49 9.79 -18.35
CA LYS A 352 26.04 9.57 -18.50
C LYS A 352 25.35 9.35 -17.15
N LEU A 353 25.99 8.59 -16.24
CA LEU A 353 25.49 8.42 -14.87
C LEU A 353 25.40 9.75 -14.11
N ARG A 354 26.37 10.66 -14.26
CA ARG A 354 26.29 12.00 -13.65
C ARG A 354 25.14 12.83 -14.21
N VAL A 355 24.86 12.72 -15.52
CA VAL A 355 23.71 13.39 -16.15
C VAL A 355 22.41 12.87 -15.54
N TYR A 356 22.21 11.54 -15.54
CA TYR A 356 21.01 10.93 -14.94
C TYR A 356 20.84 11.30 -13.47
N LEU A 357 21.91 11.23 -12.67
CA LEU A 357 21.85 11.65 -11.28
C LEU A 357 21.35 13.10 -11.15
N ASN A 358 21.85 14.02 -11.99
CA ASN A 358 21.41 15.40 -11.94
C ASN A 358 19.95 15.57 -12.39
N LEU A 359 19.51 14.83 -13.41
CA LEU A 359 18.12 14.83 -13.89
C LEU A 359 17.13 14.36 -12.82
N TYR A 360 17.49 13.35 -12.02
CA TYR A 360 16.61 12.84 -10.97
C TYR A 360 16.70 13.63 -9.66
N ARG A 361 17.90 14.07 -9.26
CA ARG A 361 18.13 14.75 -7.99
C ARG A 361 17.62 16.18 -7.97
N CYS A 362 17.83 16.94 -9.05
CA CYS A 362 17.36 18.32 -9.14
C CYS A 362 15.86 18.33 -9.43
N GLU A 363 15.10 18.99 -8.58
CA GLU A 363 13.64 19.08 -8.62
C GLU A 363 13.15 19.64 -9.96
N SER A 364 13.72 20.76 -10.41
CA SER A 364 13.35 21.40 -11.68
C SER A 364 13.67 20.54 -12.90
N HIS A 365 14.79 19.80 -12.89
CA HIS A 365 15.09 18.87 -13.99
C HIS A 365 14.17 17.66 -13.97
N ARG A 366 13.88 17.11 -12.79
CA ARG A 366 12.99 15.96 -12.62
C ARG A 366 11.59 16.29 -13.12
N GLU A 367 11.07 17.46 -12.80
CA GLU A 367 9.77 17.95 -13.26
C GLU A 367 9.69 17.98 -14.80
N VAL A 368 10.69 18.57 -15.46
CA VAL A 368 10.75 18.60 -16.93
C VAL A 368 10.80 17.19 -17.51
N VAL A 369 11.60 16.28 -16.93
CA VAL A 369 11.68 14.89 -17.40
C VAL A 369 10.34 14.17 -17.26
N ILE A 370 9.67 14.30 -16.12
CA ILE A 370 8.36 13.70 -15.88
C ILE A 370 7.33 14.21 -16.90
N GLN A 371 7.28 15.51 -17.14
CA GLN A 371 6.35 16.11 -18.09
C GLN A 371 6.56 15.56 -19.52
N LEU A 372 7.82 15.54 -19.99
CA LEU A 372 8.15 15.03 -21.32
C LEU A 372 7.82 13.53 -21.48
N LEU A 373 8.07 12.73 -20.44
CA LEU A 373 7.73 11.31 -20.45
C LEU A 373 6.22 11.09 -20.46
N ASN A 374 5.46 11.84 -19.65
CA ASN A 374 4.00 11.77 -19.62
C ASN A 374 3.38 12.13 -20.97
N GLU A 375 3.86 13.18 -21.63
CA GLU A 375 3.41 13.53 -22.99
C GLU A 375 3.71 12.42 -24.00
N SER A 376 4.89 11.82 -23.91
CA SER A 376 5.31 10.73 -24.80
C SER A 376 4.46 9.47 -24.62
N VAL A 377 4.15 9.10 -23.37
CA VAL A 377 3.28 7.96 -23.05
C VAL A 377 1.85 8.22 -23.54
N ARG A 378 1.32 9.44 -23.37
CA ARG A 378 -0.05 9.80 -23.79
C ARG A 378 -0.22 9.85 -25.31
N ARG A 379 0.78 10.33 -26.06
CA ARG A 379 0.71 10.41 -27.52
C ARG A 379 0.67 9.04 -28.19
N GLY A 380 1.03 7.97 -27.47
CA GLY A 380 1.26 6.66 -28.04
C GLY A 380 2.48 6.70 -28.95
N ASN A 381 3.24 5.62 -29.06
CA ASN A 381 4.27 5.52 -30.09
C ASN A 381 3.57 5.49 -31.46
N THR A 382 3.31 6.64 -32.07
CA THR A 382 3.30 6.72 -33.53
C THR A 382 4.72 6.42 -33.98
N PRO A 383 4.94 5.38 -34.82
CA PRO A 383 6.26 4.95 -35.23
C PRO A 383 7.09 6.04 -35.91
#